data_AF-A0A166DCG9-F1
#
_entry.id   AF-A0A166DCG9-F1
#
_cell.length_a   1.000
_cell.length_b   1.000
_cell.length_c   1.000
_cell.angle_alpha   90.00
_cell.angle_beta   90.00
_cell.angle_gamma   90.00
#
_symmetry.space_group_name_H-M   'P 1'
#
loop_
_entity.id
_entity.type
_entity.pdbx_description
1 polymer ?
#
loop_
_entity_poly.entity_id
_entity_poly.type
_entity_poly.pdbx_seq_one_letter_code
_entity_poly.pdbx_strand_id
1 'polypeptide(L)'
;MDPPVVLYRYKASPFGSKISYVLTLKNIPHKTVCVPMALPRPEITDVLGLNYRRIPILTIGNDVWCDTSAIMSALEKRFPPAAGYGTIFPHRKGSDATDPGLQKAFAMFYADRPLFRLTSSTMPFDRFSKEFLKDRSAFNNRPIDPTKELEAQPTKHSLLSSHVALAEEQLADGREYYLDTVSPGLADISIYFNFSWITRNKGVSGILDAQKFPKFMAWFSRVKAYLAKKGSEGWGPSEKIDSQKAAQLILGSPYEPALDIVWDATEADRLKVKVGDTVAVTPDDTGSTHPTAGKLIGLDREEVVLEVRNARGVLRVHFPRLNFTITSKASSKL
;
A
#
# COMPACT_ATOMS: atom_id res chain seq x y z
N MET A 1 26.07 -1.37 6.08
CA MET A 1 25.40 -0.64 4.98
C MET A 1 23.95 -1.04 4.97
N ASP A 2 23.04 -0.09 4.81
CA ASP A 2 21.62 -0.43 4.70
C ASP A 2 21.32 -1.15 3.40
N PRO A 3 20.38 -2.10 3.43
CA PRO A 3 20.03 -2.89 2.26
C PRO A 3 19.33 -2.02 1.22
N PRO A 4 19.42 -2.42 -0.06
CA PRO A 4 18.74 -1.70 -1.11
C PRO A 4 17.23 -1.80 -0.92
N VAL A 5 16.57 -0.64 -0.92
CA VAL A 5 15.10 -0.53 -0.97
C VAL A 5 14.69 -0.25 -2.41
N VAL A 6 13.84 -1.10 -2.99
CA VAL A 6 13.36 -0.94 -4.38
C VAL A 6 11.84 -0.94 -4.43
N LEU A 7 11.26 0.17 -4.86
CA LEU A 7 9.82 0.34 -5.04
C LEU A 7 9.43 0.09 -6.50
N TYR A 8 8.55 -0.88 -6.74
CA TYR A 8 7.94 -1.08 -8.05
C TYR A 8 6.60 -0.37 -8.08
N ARG A 9 6.44 0.60 -8.99
CA ARG A 9 5.19 1.37 -9.13
C ARG A 9 5.04 2.04 -10.48
N TYR A 10 3.83 2.53 -10.76
CA TYR A 10 3.61 3.55 -11.79
C TYR A 10 3.30 4.92 -11.16
N LYS A 11 3.62 6.00 -11.88
CA LYS A 11 3.55 7.38 -11.36
C LYS A 11 2.14 7.76 -10.89
N ALA A 12 1.10 7.36 -11.63
CA ALA A 12 -0.28 7.69 -11.30
C ALA A 12 -0.91 6.79 -10.21
N SER A 13 -0.19 5.80 -9.67
CA SER A 13 -0.74 4.87 -8.67
C SER A 13 -1.05 5.59 -7.35
N PRO A 14 -2.28 5.51 -6.82
CA PRO A 14 -2.62 6.07 -5.51
C PRO A 14 -1.86 5.37 -4.39
N PHE A 15 -1.90 4.04 -4.33
CA PHE A 15 -1.14 3.26 -3.35
C PHE A 15 0.38 3.38 -3.54
N GLY A 16 0.86 3.54 -4.77
CA GLY A 16 2.26 3.85 -5.02
C GLY A 16 2.65 5.21 -4.42
N SER A 17 1.76 6.20 -4.51
CA SER A 17 1.95 7.53 -3.90
C SER A 17 1.91 7.45 -2.37
N LYS A 18 1.01 6.64 -1.80
CA LYS A 18 0.97 6.34 -0.36
C LYS A 18 2.33 5.86 0.16
N ILE A 19 2.93 4.85 -0.50
CA ILE A 19 4.25 4.35 -0.11
C ILE A 19 5.36 5.37 -0.33
N SER A 20 5.32 6.16 -1.41
CA SER A 20 6.29 7.25 -1.57
C SER A 20 6.18 8.30 -0.47
N TYR A 21 4.99 8.63 0.02
CA TYR A 21 4.84 9.52 1.18
C TYR A 21 5.44 8.91 2.44
N VAL A 22 5.24 7.61 2.67
CA VAL A 22 5.87 6.89 3.79
C VAL A 22 7.39 6.88 3.69
N LEU A 23 7.96 6.62 2.52
CA LEU A 23 9.41 6.64 2.30
C LEU A 23 9.99 8.04 2.54
N THR A 24 9.28 9.10 2.14
CA THR A 24 9.65 10.48 2.48
C THR A 24 9.54 10.73 3.98
N LEU A 25 8.41 10.39 4.64
CA LEU A 25 8.25 10.58 6.10
C LEU A 25 9.31 9.86 6.92
N LYS A 26 9.73 8.68 6.49
CA LYS A 26 10.75 7.91 7.18
C LYS A 26 12.18 8.29 6.78
N ASN A 27 12.36 9.17 5.80
CA ASN A 27 13.66 9.50 5.21
C ASN A 27 14.43 8.26 4.72
N ILE A 28 13.79 7.39 3.94
CA ILE A 28 14.41 6.17 3.42
C ILE A 28 14.85 6.38 1.96
N PRO A 29 16.15 6.43 1.68
CA PRO A 29 16.67 6.39 0.32
C PRO A 29 16.21 5.12 -0.39
N HIS A 30 15.71 5.25 -1.62
CA HIS A 30 15.20 4.10 -2.36
C HIS A 30 15.42 4.25 -3.86
N LYS A 31 15.32 3.11 -4.55
CA LYS A 31 15.26 3.05 -6.00
C LYS A 31 13.83 2.78 -6.44
N THR A 32 13.45 3.25 -7.63
CA THR A 32 12.12 3.05 -8.20
C THR A 32 12.23 2.37 -9.56
N VAL A 33 11.56 1.23 -9.70
CA VAL A 33 11.29 0.58 -10.99
C VAL A 33 9.91 1.03 -11.48
N CYS A 34 9.85 1.63 -12.67
CA CYS A 34 8.59 1.98 -13.30
C CYS A 34 7.96 0.76 -13.97
N VAL A 35 6.70 0.46 -13.64
CA VAL A 35 5.94 -0.64 -14.27
C VAL A 35 4.70 -0.13 -15.00
N PRO A 36 4.12 -0.90 -15.93
CA PRO A 36 2.84 -0.57 -16.56
C PRO A 36 1.65 -0.43 -15.58
N MET A 37 0.68 0.40 -15.96
CA MET A 37 -0.54 0.65 -15.17
C MET A 37 -1.50 -0.56 -15.16
N ALA A 38 -1.59 -1.27 -16.29
CA ALA A 38 -2.34 -2.50 -16.51
C ALA A 38 -1.38 -3.68 -16.69
N LEU A 39 -1.87 -4.91 -16.70
CA LEU A 39 -1.06 -6.08 -17.09
C LEU A 39 -0.78 -6.09 -18.61
N PRO A 40 0.29 -6.76 -19.08
CA PRO A 40 1.32 -7.47 -18.30
C PRO A 40 2.32 -6.52 -17.61
N ARG A 41 3.01 -7.04 -16.58
CA ARG A 41 4.13 -6.36 -15.88
C ARG A 41 5.35 -7.29 -15.84
N PRO A 42 6.07 -7.46 -16.98
CA PRO A 42 7.18 -8.40 -17.09
C PRO A 42 8.31 -8.12 -16.09
N GLU A 43 8.45 -6.88 -15.63
CA GLU A 43 9.39 -6.46 -14.58
C GLU A 43 9.15 -7.16 -13.24
N ILE A 44 7.96 -7.73 -13.04
CA ILE A 44 7.56 -8.46 -11.85
C ILE A 44 7.34 -9.94 -12.19
N THR A 45 6.54 -10.24 -13.22
CA THR A 45 6.20 -11.63 -13.57
C THR A 45 7.40 -12.40 -14.09
N ASP A 46 8.14 -11.83 -15.03
CA ASP A 46 9.18 -12.54 -15.76
C ASP A 46 10.53 -12.37 -15.06
N VAL A 47 10.75 -11.19 -14.49
CA VAL A 47 12.02 -10.80 -13.86
C VAL A 47 12.10 -11.25 -12.40
N LEU A 48 11.02 -11.08 -11.61
CA LEU A 48 10.98 -11.51 -10.21
C LEU A 48 10.25 -12.85 -10.03
N GLY A 49 9.54 -13.36 -11.04
CA GLY A 49 8.79 -14.61 -10.92
C GLY A 49 7.51 -14.49 -10.08
N LEU A 50 7.00 -13.28 -9.87
CA LEU A 50 5.84 -13.03 -9.02
C LEU A 50 4.59 -12.81 -9.86
N ASN A 51 3.55 -13.61 -9.62
CA ASN A 51 2.27 -13.46 -10.30
C ASN A 51 1.37 -12.38 -9.67
N TYR A 52 1.76 -11.81 -8.53
CA TYR A 52 0.97 -10.83 -7.79
C TYR A 52 0.56 -9.61 -8.65
N ARG A 53 -0.75 -9.41 -8.80
CA ARG A 53 -1.32 -8.41 -9.72
C ARG A 53 -1.34 -6.98 -9.18
N ARG A 54 -1.38 -6.77 -7.86
CA ARG A 54 -1.46 -5.40 -7.29
C ARG A 54 -0.09 -4.71 -7.32
N ILE A 55 -0.12 -3.39 -7.16
CA ILE A 55 1.06 -2.53 -7.10
C ILE A 55 0.76 -1.38 -6.15
N PRO A 56 1.70 -0.93 -5.30
CA PRO A 56 3.12 -1.26 -5.30
C PRO A 56 3.47 -2.63 -4.70
N ILE A 57 4.66 -3.11 -5.06
CA ILE A 57 5.46 -4.04 -4.27
C ILE A 57 6.75 -3.32 -3.91
N LEU A 58 7.37 -3.68 -2.79
CA LEU A 58 8.64 -3.10 -2.37
C LEU A 58 9.58 -4.20 -1.91
N THR A 59 10.87 -4.06 -2.23
CA THR A 59 11.91 -4.95 -1.75
C THR A 59 12.79 -4.26 -0.71
N ILE A 60 13.30 -5.05 0.23
CA ILE A 60 14.39 -4.68 1.13
C ILE A 60 15.37 -5.84 1.05
N GLY A 61 16.55 -5.60 0.45
CA GLY A 61 17.46 -6.69 0.13
C GLY A 61 16.80 -7.70 -0.82
N ASN A 62 16.78 -8.98 -0.44
CA ASN A 62 16.17 -10.07 -1.21
C ASN A 62 14.67 -10.30 -0.91
N ASP A 63 14.15 -9.71 0.15
CA ASP A 63 12.78 -9.89 0.59
C ASP A 63 11.84 -8.93 -0.15
N VAL A 64 10.66 -9.43 -0.56
CA VAL A 64 9.64 -8.70 -1.33
C VAL A 64 8.34 -8.64 -0.55
N TRP A 65 7.85 -7.42 -0.26
CA TRP A 65 6.55 -7.20 0.37
C TRP A 65 5.48 -6.87 -0.66
N CYS A 66 4.43 -7.67 -0.65
CA CYS A 66 3.19 -7.43 -1.36
C CYS A 66 2.18 -6.75 -0.42
N ASP A 67 1.41 -5.80 -0.94
CA ASP A 67 0.45 -4.94 -0.21
C ASP A 67 1.09 -3.81 0.61
N THR A 68 0.45 -2.64 0.61
CA THR A 68 0.98 -1.47 1.31
C THR A 68 1.01 -1.63 2.82
N SER A 69 0.10 -2.43 3.40
CA SER A 69 0.09 -2.68 4.85
C SER A 69 1.35 -3.42 5.32
N ALA A 70 1.75 -4.46 4.59
CA ALA A 70 2.97 -5.21 4.87
C ALA A 70 4.22 -4.36 4.60
N ILE A 71 4.25 -3.63 3.48
CA ILE A 71 5.35 -2.69 3.16
C ILE A 71 5.57 -1.69 4.29
N MET A 72 4.51 -1.06 4.81
CA MET A 72 4.64 -0.05 5.87
C MET A 72 5.13 -0.65 7.19
N SER A 73 4.65 -1.84 7.57
CA SER A 73 5.15 -2.56 8.75
C SER A 73 6.63 -2.93 8.62
N ALA A 74 7.04 -3.45 7.46
CA ALA A 74 8.42 -3.82 7.18
C ALA A 74 9.37 -2.60 7.22
N LEU A 75 8.97 -1.48 6.61
CA LEU A 75 9.73 -0.24 6.64
C LEU A 75 9.86 0.29 8.08
N GLU A 76 8.78 0.28 8.87
CA GLU A 76 8.82 0.74 10.26
C GLU A 76 9.76 -0.12 11.12
N LYS A 77 9.69 -1.44 10.98
CA LYS A 77 10.54 -2.39 11.72
C LYS A 77 12.01 -2.27 11.32
N ARG A 78 12.30 -2.20 10.01
CA ARG A 78 13.69 -2.17 9.50
C ARG A 78 14.37 -0.82 9.69
N PHE A 79 13.63 0.28 9.63
CA PHE A 79 14.18 1.64 9.67
C PHE A 79 13.58 2.42 10.86
N PRO A 80 13.96 2.06 12.11
CA PRO A 80 13.38 2.65 13.31
C PRO A 80 13.99 4.04 13.63
N PRO A 81 13.30 4.88 14.42
CA PRO A 81 13.85 6.16 14.90
C PRO A 81 15.18 6.06 15.63
N ALA A 82 15.40 4.98 16.38
CA ALA A 82 16.67 4.72 17.07
C ALA A 82 17.88 4.61 16.11
N ALA A 83 17.63 4.36 14.82
CA ALA A 83 18.64 4.34 13.75
C ALA A 83 18.67 5.64 12.92
N GLY A 84 18.00 6.70 13.35
CA GLY A 84 18.00 8.01 12.68
C GLY A 84 16.94 8.21 11.60
N TYR A 85 16.00 7.28 11.45
CA TYR A 85 14.90 7.38 10.48
C TYR A 85 13.67 8.07 11.09
N GLY A 86 12.77 8.56 10.23
CA GLY A 86 11.45 8.99 10.68
C GLY A 86 10.55 7.81 11.06
N THR A 87 9.37 8.08 11.64
CA THR A 87 8.37 7.06 12.01
C THR A 87 7.02 7.38 11.37
N ILE A 88 6.23 6.34 11.09
CA ILE A 88 4.81 6.49 10.74
C ILE A 88 3.88 6.46 11.97
N PHE A 89 4.43 6.28 13.17
CA PHE A 89 3.70 6.26 14.44
C PHE A 89 4.26 7.33 15.40
N PRO A 90 4.14 8.62 15.05
CA PRO A 90 4.61 9.70 15.92
C PRO A 90 3.85 9.74 17.24
N HIS A 91 4.53 10.20 18.30
CA HIS A 91 3.92 10.38 19.61
C HIS A 91 2.79 11.43 19.58
N ARG A 92 1.78 11.22 20.43
CA ARG A 92 0.73 12.21 20.71
C ARG A 92 1.32 13.43 21.40
N LYS A 93 0.74 14.61 21.18
CA LYS A 93 1.18 15.82 21.87
C LYS A 93 1.01 15.66 23.38
N GLY A 94 2.08 15.98 24.13
CA GLY A 94 2.07 15.89 25.59
C GLY A 94 2.10 14.47 26.17
N SER A 95 2.38 13.43 25.37
CA SER A 95 2.58 12.05 25.88
C SER A 95 3.47 11.22 24.96
N ASP A 96 3.93 10.06 25.42
CA ASP A 96 4.70 9.10 24.60
C ASP A 96 3.82 8.07 23.87
N ALA A 97 2.49 8.20 23.88
CA ALA A 97 1.59 7.24 23.22
C ALA A 97 1.61 7.38 21.68
N THR A 98 1.56 6.26 20.94
CA THR A 98 1.70 6.23 19.45
C THR A 98 0.58 5.47 18.69
N ASP A 99 -0.35 4.83 19.39
CA ASP A 99 -1.56 4.17 18.84
C ASP A 99 -1.37 3.28 17.56
N PRO A 100 -0.30 2.47 17.42
CA PRO A 100 0.03 1.82 16.14
C PRO A 100 -1.03 0.82 15.67
N GLY A 101 -1.62 0.04 16.59
CA GLY A 101 -2.66 -0.92 16.24
C GLY A 101 -3.91 -0.26 15.67
N LEU A 102 -4.37 0.84 16.28
CA LEU A 102 -5.50 1.63 15.79
C LEU A 102 -5.18 2.25 14.42
N GLN A 103 -3.99 2.84 14.26
CA GLN A 103 -3.57 3.42 12.98
C GLN A 103 -3.51 2.39 11.85
N LYS A 104 -2.94 1.20 12.12
CA LYS A 104 -2.94 0.08 11.15
C LYS A 104 -4.37 -0.33 10.78
N ALA A 105 -5.24 -0.54 11.76
CA ALA A 105 -6.63 -0.93 11.52
C ALA A 105 -7.41 0.13 10.74
N PHE A 106 -7.28 1.40 11.11
CA PHE A 106 -7.89 2.54 10.41
C PHE A 106 -7.40 2.65 8.97
N ALA A 107 -6.10 2.52 8.74
CA ALA A 107 -5.52 2.52 7.40
C ALA A 107 -6.09 1.38 6.54
N MET A 108 -6.06 0.14 7.05
CA MET A 108 -6.47 -1.04 6.28
C MET A 108 -7.98 -1.11 6.05
N PHE A 109 -8.78 -0.94 7.10
CA PHE A 109 -10.21 -1.29 7.06
C PHE A 109 -11.12 -0.10 6.76
N TYR A 110 -10.63 1.13 6.94
CA TYR A 110 -11.37 2.34 6.57
C TYR A 110 -10.77 3.06 5.35
N ALA A 111 -9.53 3.53 5.47
CA ALA A 111 -8.96 4.42 4.45
C ALA A 111 -8.67 3.71 3.11
N ASP A 112 -8.08 2.52 3.17
CA ASP A 112 -7.63 1.77 1.99
C ASP A 112 -8.74 0.93 1.34
N ARG A 113 -9.91 0.82 2.00
CA ARG A 113 -11.03 -0.02 1.54
C ARG A 113 -12.29 0.79 1.28
N PRO A 114 -13.18 1.08 2.25
CA PRO A 114 -14.41 1.81 1.96
C PRO A 114 -14.14 3.20 1.37
N LEU A 115 -13.23 3.97 1.95
CA LEU A 115 -12.91 5.31 1.42
C LEU A 115 -12.24 5.21 0.04
N PHE A 116 -11.25 4.33 -0.13
CA PHE A 116 -10.59 4.16 -1.43
C PHE A 116 -11.51 3.63 -2.53
N ARG A 117 -12.41 2.68 -2.22
CA ARG A 117 -13.42 2.21 -3.18
C ARG A 117 -14.30 3.37 -3.64
N LEU A 118 -14.72 4.24 -2.73
CA LEU A 118 -15.51 5.41 -3.09
C LEU A 118 -14.70 6.41 -3.92
N THR A 119 -13.50 6.80 -3.50
CA THR A 119 -12.66 7.76 -4.24
C THR A 119 -12.23 7.23 -5.62
N SER A 120 -11.97 5.93 -5.75
CA SER A 120 -11.69 5.30 -7.05
C SER A 120 -12.90 5.29 -7.98
N SER A 121 -14.11 5.28 -7.43
CA SER A 121 -15.36 5.33 -8.20
C SER A 121 -15.71 6.73 -8.72
N THR A 122 -15.01 7.78 -8.27
CA THR A 122 -15.20 9.16 -8.78
C THR A 122 -14.28 9.50 -9.95
N MET A 123 -13.58 8.51 -10.52
CA MET A 123 -12.70 8.73 -11.67
C MET A 123 -13.49 8.96 -12.97
N PRO A 124 -12.92 9.67 -13.96
CA PRO A 124 -13.62 9.95 -15.22
C PRO A 124 -13.60 8.72 -16.14
N PHE A 125 -14.50 7.76 -15.89
CA PHE A 125 -14.51 6.45 -16.57
C PHE A 125 -14.74 6.53 -18.09
N ASP A 126 -15.38 7.60 -18.57
CA ASP A 126 -15.55 7.94 -19.98
C ASP A 126 -14.26 8.32 -20.70
N ARG A 127 -13.23 8.72 -19.96
CA ARG A 127 -11.94 9.14 -20.52
C ARG A 127 -10.91 8.02 -20.56
N PHE A 128 -11.23 6.86 -20.00
CA PHE A 128 -10.32 5.72 -20.01
C PHE A 128 -10.43 4.91 -21.30
N SER A 129 -9.32 4.33 -21.73
CA SER A 129 -9.32 3.43 -22.89
C SER A 129 -10.09 2.14 -22.59
N LYS A 130 -10.57 1.47 -23.64
CA LYS A 130 -11.29 0.19 -23.51
C LYS A 130 -10.41 -0.89 -22.86
N GLU A 131 -9.12 -0.88 -23.16
CA GLU A 131 -8.14 -1.81 -22.62
C GLU A 131 -7.98 -1.61 -21.11
N PHE A 132 -7.92 -0.34 -20.67
CA PHE A 132 -7.86 -0.03 -19.24
C PHE A 132 -9.15 -0.44 -18.51
N LEU A 133 -10.32 -0.17 -19.09
CA LEU A 133 -11.61 -0.58 -18.51
C LEU A 133 -11.73 -2.10 -18.42
N LYS A 134 -11.27 -2.84 -19.45
CA LYS A 134 -11.21 -4.31 -19.43
C LYS A 134 -10.28 -4.81 -18.32
N ASP A 135 -9.08 -4.24 -18.21
CA ASP A 135 -8.11 -4.59 -17.16
C ASP A 135 -8.68 -4.32 -15.76
N ARG A 136 -9.34 -3.17 -15.56
CA ARG A 136 -9.93 -2.80 -14.27
C ARG A 136 -11.19 -3.59 -13.95
N SER A 137 -11.95 -4.01 -14.95
CA SER A 137 -13.08 -4.94 -14.76
C SER A 137 -12.59 -6.31 -14.27
N ALA A 138 -11.54 -6.85 -14.90
CA ALA A 138 -10.90 -8.09 -14.47
C ALA A 138 -10.25 -7.96 -13.08
N PHE A 139 -9.66 -6.80 -12.78
CA PHE A 139 -9.11 -6.50 -11.45
C PHE A 139 -10.20 -6.48 -10.37
N ASN A 140 -11.36 -5.89 -10.65
CA ASN A 140 -12.45 -5.79 -9.67
C ASN A 140 -13.36 -7.03 -9.62
N ASN A 141 -13.12 -8.04 -10.45
CA ASN A 141 -14.01 -9.17 -10.66
C ASN A 141 -15.47 -8.73 -10.98
N ARG A 142 -15.64 -7.59 -11.63
CA ARG A 142 -16.94 -7.05 -12.06
C ARG A 142 -16.80 -6.15 -13.29
N PRO A 143 -17.74 -6.19 -14.26
CA PRO A 143 -17.72 -5.26 -15.38
C PRO A 143 -17.80 -3.80 -14.92
N ILE A 144 -16.99 -2.94 -15.55
CA ILE A 144 -17.08 -1.49 -15.41
C ILE A 144 -17.81 -0.95 -16.64
N ASP A 145 -19.00 -0.39 -16.42
CA ASP A 145 -19.80 0.29 -17.44
C ASP A 145 -19.63 1.81 -17.24
N PRO A 146 -18.91 2.50 -18.15
CA PRO A 146 -18.65 3.93 -18.00
C PRO A 146 -19.91 4.78 -17.87
N THR A 147 -20.99 4.42 -18.58
CA THR A 147 -22.26 5.18 -18.53
C THR A 147 -22.88 5.08 -17.14
N LYS A 148 -23.00 3.86 -16.60
CA LYS A 148 -23.53 3.66 -15.24
C LYS A 148 -22.63 4.28 -14.18
N GLU A 149 -21.31 4.21 -14.35
CA GLU A 149 -20.36 4.81 -13.42
C GLU A 149 -20.46 6.35 -13.42
N LEU A 150 -20.79 6.96 -14.56
CA LEU A 150 -21.07 8.41 -14.69
C LEU A 150 -22.43 8.80 -14.09
N GLU A 151 -23.49 8.04 -14.37
CA GLU A 151 -24.84 8.28 -13.81
C GLU A 151 -24.83 8.23 -12.28
N ALA A 152 -23.98 7.38 -11.69
CA ALA A 152 -23.83 7.25 -10.24
C ALA A 152 -22.98 8.37 -9.57
N GLN A 153 -22.37 9.29 -10.33
CA GLN A 153 -21.48 10.33 -9.76
C GLN A 153 -22.14 11.22 -8.71
N PRO A 154 -23.39 11.72 -8.88
CA PRO A 154 -24.03 12.54 -7.85
C PRO A 154 -24.11 11.84 -6.48
N THR A 155 -24.50 10.55 -6.48
CA THR A 155 -24.55 9.75 -5.25
C THR A 155 -23.17 9.57 -4.63
N LYS A 156 -22.15 9.27 -5.44
CA LYS A 156 -20.77 9.12 -4.97
C LYS A 156 -20.21 10.42 -4.39
N HIS A 157 -20.51 11.55 -5.01
CA HIS A 157 -20.11 12.87 -4.52
C HIS A 157 -20.77 13.20 -3.19
N SER A 158 -22.07 12.89 -3.04
CA SER A 158 -22.80 13.05 -1.77
C SER A 158 -22.18 12.22 -0.64
N LEU A 159 -21.89 10.94 -0.92
CA LEU A 159 -21.22 10.06 0.05
C LEU A 159 -19.80 10.54 0.37
N LEU A 160 -19.04 11.00 -0.63
CA LEU A 160 -17.69 11.47 -0.40
C LEU A 160 -17.69 12.75 0.44
N SER A 161 -18.65 13.65 0.23
CA SER A 161 -18.88 14.79 1.10
C SER A 161 -19.18 14.39 2.55
N SER A 162 -19.87 13.26 2.77
CA SER A 162 -20.12 12.72 4.12
C SER A 162 -18.84 12.20 4.78
N HIS A 163 -17.93 11.60 4.01
CA HIS A 163 -16.60 11.22 4.52
C HIS A 163 -15.72 12.44 4.84
N VAL A 164 -15.85 13.54 4.09
CA VAL A 164 -15.17 14.80 4.42
C VAL A 164 -15.74 15.39 5.72
N ALA A 165 -17.05 15.32 5.94
CA ALA A 165 -17.67 15.74 7.20
C ALA A 165 -17.16 14.95 8.42
N LEU A 166 -16.96 13.63 8.30
CA LEU A 166 -16.33 12.83 9.37
C LEU A 166 -14.89 13.30 9.68
N ALA A 167 -14.13 13.65 8.65
CA ALA A 167 -12.78 14.16 8.83
C ALA A 167 -12.79 15.60 9.42
N GLU A 168 -13.76 16.43 9.05
CA GLU A 168 -13.98 17.75 9.66
C GLU A 168 -14.29 17.63 11.15
N GLU A 169 -15.21 16.73 11.53
CA GLU A 169 -15.55 16.43 12.93
C GLU A 169 -14.30 16.00 13.72
N GLN A 170 -13.50 15.10 13.16
CA GLN A 170 -12.24 14.67 13.75
C GLN A 170 -11.23 15.82 13.94
N LEU A 171 -11.34 16.93 13.21
CA LEU A 171 -10.42 18.06 13.28
C LEU A 171 -11.06 19.29 13.98
N ALA A 172 -12.28 19.15 14.49
CA ALA A 172 -13.09 20.26 15.00
C ALA A 172 -12.49 20.90 16.27
N ASP A 173 -11.76 20.13 17.08
CA ASP A 173 -11.10 20.60 18.30
C ASP A 173 -9.81 21.41 18.05
N GLY A 174 -9.41 21.56 16.77
CA GLY A 174 -8.22 22.32 16.39
C GLY A 174 -6.91 21.54 16.41
N ARG A 175 -6.95 20.22 16.61
CA ARG A 175 -5.76 19.36 16.44
C ARG A 175 -5.13 19.53 15.05
N GLU A 176 -3.81 19.43 14.99
CA GLU A 176 -3.07 19.65 13.73
C GLU A 176 -3.05 18.42 12.81
N TYR A 177 -3.07 17.23 13.42
CA TYR A 177 -2.97 15.93 12.76
C TYR A 177 -4.05 14.99 13.31
N TYR A 178 -4.36 13.95 12.55
CA TYR A 178 -5.57 13.14 12.73
C TYR A 178 -5.69 12.53 14.14
N LEU A 179 -4.59 12.19 14.79
CA LEU A 179 -4.56 11.62 16.15
C LEU A 179 -3.93 12.53 17.21
N ASP A 180 -3.87 13.84 16.92
CA ASP A 180 -3.21 14.85 17.75
C ASP A 180 -1.74 14.52 18.05
N THR A 181 -1.01 14.16 17.00
CA THR A 181 0.42 13.78 17.04
C THR A 181 1.33 14.98 16.83
N VAL A 182 2.62 14.83 17.16
CA VAL A 182 3.64 15.89 16.95
C VAL A 182 4.01 16.11 15.47
N SER A 183 3.69 15.16 14.61
CA SER A 183 3.91 15.20 13.15
C SER A 183 2.86 14.32 12.45
N PRO A 184 2.68 14.38 11.11
CA PRO A 184 1.72 13.50 10.45
C PRO A 184 2.19 12.03 10.53
N GLY A 185 1.25 11.13 10.80
CA GLY A 185 1.50 9.68 10.90
C GLY A 185 0.78 8.86 9.84
N LEU A 186 0.67 7.55 10.08
CA LEU A 186 -0.01 6.61 9.20
C LEU A 186 -1.50 6.97 9.02
N ALA A 187 -2.17 7.42 10.08
CA ALA A 187 -3.56 7.88 10.00
C ALA A 187 -3.70 9.05 9.00
N ASP A 188 -2.83 10.06 9.10
CA ASP A 188 -2.84 11.21 8.20
C ASP A 188 -2.57 10.80 6.75
N ILE A 189 -1.51 10.00 6.52
CA ILE A 189 -1.14 9.57 5.17
C ILE A 189 -2.24 8.75 4.52
N SER A 190 -2.93 7.90 5.28
CA SER A 190 -4.01 7.04 4.78
C SER A 190 -5.24 7.83 4.33
N ILE A 191 -5.55 8.95 4.97
CA ILE A 191 -6.61 9.86 4.48
C ILE A 191 -6.08 10.76 3.36
N TYR A 192 -4.88 11.32 3.53
CA TYR A 192 -4.31 12.30 2.61
C TYR A 192 -4.13 11.72 1.19
N PHE A 193 -3.63 10.49 1.04
CA PHE A 193 -3.37 9.93 -0.29
C PHE A 193 -4.65 9.77 -1.12
N ASN A 194 -5.78 9.46 -0.48
CA ASN A 194 -7.09 9.35 -1.14
C ASN A 194 -7.47 10.68 -1.79
N PHE A 195 -7.50 11.75 -1.00
CA PHE A 195 -7.91 13.08 -1.46
C PHE A 195 -6.88 13.74 -2.39
N SER A 196 -5.58 13.56 -2.11
CA SER A 196 -4.49 14.02 -2.97
C SER A 196 -4.49 13.34 -4.35
N TRP A 197 -5.02 12.13 -4.43
CA TRP A 197 -5.17 11.43 -5.71
C TRP A 197 -6.36 11.94 -6.52
N ILE A 198 -7.54 12.09 -5.92
CA ILE A 198 -8.75 12.51 -6.65
C ILE A 198 -8.77 13.99 -7.02
N THR A 199 -8.03 14.85 -6.32
CA THR A 199 -7.89 16.28 -6.67
C THR A 199 -7.27 16.51 -8.05
N ARG A 200 -6.69 15.48 -8.66
CA ARG A 200 -6.22 15.49 -10.05
C ARG A 200 -7.37 15.38 -11.06
N ASN A 201 -8.54 14.93 -10.62
CA ASN A 201 -9.76 14.88 -11.41
C ASN A 201 -10.57 16.17 -11.20
N LYS A 202 -10.85 16.90 -12.29
CA LYS A 202 -11.70 18.11 -12.22
C LYS A 202 -13.14 17.80 -11.82
N GLY A 203 -13.62 16.57 -12.00
CA GLY A 203 -14.99 16.16 -11.66
C GLY A 203 -15.34 16.22 -10.18
N VAL A 204 -14.35 16.30 -9.28
CA VAL A 204 -14.57 16.32 -7.82
C VAL A 204 -14.33 17.69 -7.17
N SER A 205 -14.19 18.77 -7.97
CA SER A 205 -13.80 20.09 -7.48
C SER A 205 -14.77 20.72 -6.46
N GLY A 206 -16.05 20.35 -6.47
CA GLY A 206 -17.06 20.85 -5.54
C GLY A 206 -17.16 20.10 -4.19
N ILE A 207 -16.38 19.04 -4.00
CA ILE A 207 -16.45 18.21 -2.79
C ILE A 207 -15.53 18.78 -1.69
N LEU A 208 -14.37 19.29 -2.09
CA LEU A 208 -13.39 19.91 -1.19
C LEU A 208 -13.68 21.40 -1.07
N ASP A 209 -14.67 21.73 -0.25
CA ASP A 209 -15.18 23.08 -0.05
C ASP A 209 -14.63 23.67 1.27
N ALA A 210 -13.80 24.71 1.17
CA ALA A 210 -13.19 25.35 2.33
C ALA A 210 -14.18 26.16 3.19
N GLN A 211 -15.34 26.55 2.66
CA GLN A 211 -16.39 27.20 3.44
C GLN A 211 -17.14 26.17 4.30
N LYS A 212 -17.31 24.94 3.79
CA LYS A 212 -18.00 23.85 4.51
C LYS A 212 -17.08 23.06 5.43
N PHE A 213 -15.84 22.83 5.00
CA PHE A 213 -14.87 21.97 5.69
C PHE A 213 -13.54 22.69 5.94
N PRO A 214 -13.56 23.83 6.65
CA PRO A 214 -12.36 24.64 6.87
C PRO A 214 -11.25 23.88 7.62
N LYS A 215 -11.59 23.02 8.59
CA LYS A 215 -10.58 22.28 9.38
C LYS A 215 -9.92 21.20 8.55
N PHE A 216 -10.70 20.44 7.77
CA PHE A 216 -10.20 19.45 6.83
C PHE A 216 -9.29 20.09 5.78
N MET A 217 -9.69 21.22 5.20
CA MET A 217 -8.88 21.89 4.18
C MET A 217 -7.57 22.46 4.75
N ALA A 218 -7.60 22.97 5.99
CA ALA A 218 -6.39 23.39 6.70
C ALA A 218 -5.46 22.20 6.98
N TRP A 219 -6.00 21.08 7.48
CA TRP A 219 -5.24 19.84 7.69
C TRP A 219 -4.64 19.30 6.40
N PHE A 220 -5.42 19.22 5.32
CA PHE A 220 -4.98 18.73 4.01
C PHE A 220 -3.82 19.55 3.47
N SER A 221 -3.92 20.87 3.58
CA SER A 221 -2.85 21.81 3.18
C SER A 221 -1.60 21.64 4.05
N ARG A 222 -1.76 21.41 5.37
CA ARG A 222 -0.66 21.18 6.31
C ARG A 222 0.09 19.89 5.99
N VAL A 223 -0.60 18.78 5.76
CA VAL A 223 0.03 17.50 5.39
C VAL A 223 0.77 17.63 4.05
N LYS A 224 0.15 18.28 3.05
CA LYS A 224 0.80 18.57 1.76
C LYS A 224 2.09 19.39 1.93
N ALA A 225 2.03 20.47 2.71
CA ALA A 225 3.17 21.35 2.95
C ALA A 225 4.29 20.62 3.72
N TYR A 226 3.93 19.80 4.72
CA TYR A 226 4.88 18.99 5.47
C TYR A 226 5.65 18.03 4.55
N LEU A 227 4.94 17.26 3.72
CA LEU A 227 5.56 16.32 2.78
C LEU A 227 6.44 17.04 1.75
N ALA A 228 5.99 18.18 1.22
CA ALA A 228 6.77 18.99 0.28
C ALA A 228 8.05 19.51 0.93
N LYS A 229 7.95 20.02 2.16
CA LYS A 229 9.09 20.50 2.95
C LYS A 229 10.10 19.38 3.18
N LYS A 230 9.66 18.21 3.66
CA LYS A 230 10.55 17.04 3.85
C LYS A 230 11.22 16.61 2.56
N GLY A 231 10.50 16.54 1.45
CA GLY A 231 11.08 16.28 0.14
C GLY A 231 12.16 17.30 -0.26
N SER A 232 11.93 18.60 -0.02
CA SER A 232 12.91 19.66 -0.31
C SER A 232 14.13 19.64 0.61
N GLU A 233 13.97 19.13 1.84
CA GLU A 233 15.08 18.85 2.78
C GLU A 233 15.87 17.59 2.40
N GLY A 234 15.56 16.96 1.26
CA GLY A 234 16.23 15.77 0.77
C GLY A 234 15.74 14.47 1.39
N TRP A 235 14.59 14.45 2.07
CA TRP A 235 14.11 13.23 2.73
C TRP A 235 13.61 12.18 1.74
N GLY A 236 14.08 10.95 1.92
CA GLY A 236 13.68 9.78 1.14
C GLY A 236 13.98 9.92 -0.36
N PRO A 237 15.24 10.22 -0.74
CA PRO A 237 15.59 10.44 -2.15
C PRO A 237 15.28 9.19 -2.97
N SER A 238 14.70 9.40 -4.16
CA SER A 238 14.39 8.32 -5.11
C SER A 238 15.28 8.41 -6.35
N GLU A 239 15.88 7.29 -6.71
CA GLU A 239 16.58 7.11 -7.99
C GLU A 239 15.81 6.14 -8.89
N LYS A 240 15.64 6.44 -10.18
CA LYS A 240 15.06 5.46 -11.11
C LYS A 240 16.09 4.39 -11.45
N ILE A 241 15.65 3.13 -11.51
CA ILE A 241 16.48 1.99 -11.90
C ILE A 241 15.75 1.11 -12.91
N ASP A 242 16.50 0.51 -13.82
CA ASP A 242 16.00 -0.51 -14.75
C ASP A 242 15.64 -1.82 -14.01
N SER A 243 14.63 -2.53 -14.52
CA SER A 243 14.12 -3.76 -13.91
C SER A 243 15.17 -4.87 -13.81
N GLN A 244 16.07 -5.01 -14.78
CA GLN A 244 17.12 -6.04 -14.77
C GLN A 244 18.18 -5.73 -13.73
N LYS A 245 18.59 -4.46 -13.66
CA LYS A 245 19.55 -3.98 -12.64
C LYS A 245 18.97 -4.10 -11.23
N ALA A 246 17.68 -3.78 -11.07
CA ALA A 246 16.98 -3.97 -9.80
C ALA A 246 16.96 -5.44 -9.40
N ALA A 247 16.63 -6.35 -10.32
CA ALA A 247 16.61 -7.78 -10.01
C ALA A 247 17.98 -8.33 -9.64
N GLN A 248 19.04 -7.90 -10.33
CA GLN A 248 20.41 -8.26 -9.95
C GLN A 248 20.76 -7.77 -8.55
N LEU A 249 20.37 -6.54 -8.21
CA LEU A 249 20.57 -5.96 -6.88
C LEU A 249 19.80 -6.73 -5.79
N ILE A 250 18.53 -7.07 -6.05
CA ILE A 250 17.66 -7.81 -5.12
C ILE A 250 18.18 -9.24 -4.92
N LEU A 251 18.43 -9.97 -6.00
CA LEU A 251 18.85 -11.38 -5.94
C LEU A 251 20.29 -11.56 -5.43
N GLY A 252 21.15 -10.54 -5.61
CA GLY A 252 22.49 -10.50 -5.05
C GLY A 252 22.55 -10.03 -3.59
N SER A 253 21.43 -9.57 -3.01
CA SER A 253 21.37 -9.15 -1.62
C SER A 253 21.13 -10.33 -0.69
N PRO A 254 21.61 -10.28 0.57
CA PRO A 254 21.19 -11.24 1.58
C PRO A 254 19.71 -11.07 1.93
N TYR A 255 19.13 -12.08 2.58
CA TYR A 255 17.86 -11.94 3.27
C TYR A 255 18.00 -10.98 4.45
N GLU A 256 16.93 -10.26 4.79
CA GLU A 256 16.96 -9.27 5.87
C GLU A 256 16.96 -9.90 7.26
N PRO A 257 18.06 -9.83 8.04
CA PRO A 257 18.11 -10.46 9.36
C PRO A 257 17.22 -9.76 10.38
N ALA A 258 16.97 -8.45 10.21
CA ALA A 258 16.11 -7.68 11.10
C ALA A 258 14.62 -8.05 10.94
N LEU A 259 14.27 -8.89 9.96
CA LEU A 259 12.91 -9.28 9.61
C LEU A 259 12.79 -10.81 9.76
N ASP A 260 12.98 -11.27 11.00
CA ASP A 260 12.89 -12.69 11.36
C ASP A 260 11.60 -13.34 10.83
N ILE A 261 11.76 -14.53 10.25
CA ILE A 261 10.66 -15.37 9.83
C ILE A 261 10.12 -16.08 11.07
N VAL A 262 8.88 -15.78 11.42
CA VAL A 262 8.19 -16.38 12.57
C VAL A 262 7.32 -17.54 12.09
N TRP A 263 7.26 -18.59 12.91
CA TRP A 263 6.32 -19.70 12.75
C TRP A 263 5.44 -19.83 14.00
N ASP A 264 4.18 -19.42 13.90
CA ASP A 264 3.15 -19.64 14.91
C ASP A 264 2.43 -20.96 14.61
N ALA A 265 2.79 -22.01 15.36
CA ALA A 265 2.19 -23.33 15.22
C ALA A 265 0.66 -23.33 15.47
N THR A 266 0.15 -22.42 16.31
CA THR A 266 -1.29 -22.35 16.59
C THR A 266 -2.05 -21.82 15.38
N GLU A 267 -1.52 -20.78 14.72
CA GLU A 267 -2.09 -20.29 13.46
C GLU A 267 -1.97 -21.31 12.34
N ALA A 268 -0.83 -22.01 12.26
CA ALA A 268 -0.62 -23.06 11.28
C ALA A 268 -1.64 -24.20 11.42
N ASP A 269 -1.92 -24.64 12.65
CA ASP A 269 -2.92 -25.67 12.93
C ASP A 269 -4.34 -25.23 12.54
N ARG A 270 -4.71 -23.97 12.82
CA ARG A 270 -6.01 -23.39 12.40
C ARG A 270 -6.18 -23.42 10.89
N LEU A 271 -5.11 -23.19 10.14
CA LEU A 271 -5.11 -23.20 8.67
C LEU A 271 -4.81 -24.58 8.07
N LYS A 272 -4.43 -25.55 8.90
CA LYS A 272 -4.03 -26.90 8.48
C LYS A 272 -2.86 -26.89 7.49
N VAL A 273 -1.84 -26.07 7.78
CA VAL A 273 -0.61 -25.95 6.97
C VAL A 273 0.64 -26.24 7.80
N LYS A 274 1.73 -26.61 7.14
CA LYS A 274 3.03 -26.90 7.76
C LYS A 274 4.17 -26.14 7.05
N VAL A 275 5.28 -25.92 7.76
CA VAL A 275 6.50 -25.39 7.15
C VAL A 275 6.89 -26.29 5.99
N GLY A 276 7.16 -25.69 4.84
CA GLY A 276 7.54 -26.39 3.62
C GLY A 276 6.37 -26.76 2.70
N ASP A 277 5.12 -26.59 3.13
CA ASP A 277 3.96 -26.83 2.27
C ASP A 277 4.00 -25.89 1.06
N THR A 278 3.59 -26.41 -0.11
CA THR A 278 3.34 -25.56 -1.27
C THR A 278 1.94 -24.97 -1.17
N VAL A 279 1.86 -23.66 -0.96
CA VAL A 279 0.60 -22.92 -0.81
C VAL A 279 0.51 -21.83 -1.87
N ALA A 280 -0.70 -21.29 -2.04
CA ALA A 280 -0.98 -20.13 -2.84
C ALA A 280 -1.56 -19.02 -1.96
N VAL A 281 -1.05 -17.79 -2.11
CA VAL A 281 -1.51 -16.60 -1.39
C VAL A 281 -2.12 -15.62 -2.38
N THR A 282 -3.30 -15.10 -2.06
CA THR A 282 -4.01 -14.12 -2.91
C THR A 282 -4.83 -13.16 -2.06
N PRO A 283 -5.01 -11.89 -2.45
CA PRO A 283 -5.94 -11.00 -1.78
C PRO A 283 -7.37 -11.55 -1.80
N ASP A 284 -8.17 -11.26 -0.78
CA ASP A 284 -9.57 -11.71 -0.68
C ASP A 284 -10.58 -10.76 -1.36
N ASP A 285 -10.14 -9.57 -1.76
CA ASP A 285 -10.97 -8.57 -2.45
C ASP A 285 -10.62 -8.44 -3.95
N THR A 286 -9.88 -7.41 -4.37
CA THR A 286 -9.57 -7.13 -5.79
C THR A 286 -8.25 -7.77 -6.29
N GLY A 287 -8.16 -8.10 -7.57
CA GLY A 287 -6.94 -8.68 -8.16
C GLY A 287 -6.62 -10.09 -7.67
N SER A 288 -7.62 -10.80 -7.13
CA SER A 288 -7.51 -12.12 -6.50
C SER A 288 -7.28 -13.28 -7.49
N THR A 289 -7.42 -13.04 -8.78
CA THR A 289 -7.29 -14.04 -9.86
C THR A 289 -5.84 -14.40 -10.21
N HIS A 290 -4.85 -13.82 -9.51
CA HIS A 290 -3.43 -14.03 -9.79
C HIS A 290 -2.70 -14.45 -8.49
N PRO A 291 -3.00 -15.65 -7.96
CA PRO A 291 -2.36 -16.13 -6.74
C PRO A 291 -0.85 -16.28 -6.93
N THR A 292 -0.08 -15.98 -5.89
CA THR A 292 1.34 -16.28 -5.82
C THR A 292 1.54 -17.60 -5.11
N ALA A 293 2.09 -18.59 -5.81
CA ALA A 293 2.39 -19.90 -5.24
C ALA A 293 3.86 -19.97 -4.83
N GLY A 294 4.13 -20.61 -3.69
CA GLY A 294 5.47 -20.78 -3.18
C GLY A 294 5.51 -21.76 -2.01
N LYS A 295 6.72 -22.02 -1.52
CA LYS A 295 6.93 -22.86 -0.36
C LYS A 295 6.73 -22.02 0.90
N LEU A 296 5.79 -22.40 1.76
CA LEU A 296 5.51 -21.72 3.01
C LEU A 296 6.69 -21.85 3.96
N ILE A 297 7.28 -20.73 4.39
CA ILE A 297 8.42 -20.71 5.32
C ILE A 297 8.13 -19.90 6.58
N GLY A 298 7.14 -19.00 6.56
CA GLY A 298 6.75 -18.19 7.70
C GLY A 298 5.25 -18.00 7.76
N LEU A 299 4.71 -17.99 8.96
CA LEU A 299 3.31 -17.74 9.24
C LEU A 299 3.17 -17.25 10.68
N ASP A 300 2.63 -16.05 10.86
CA ASP A 300 2.22 -15.55 12.17
C ASP A 300 0.88 -14.78 12.07
N ARG A 301 0.64 -13.86 13.01
CA ARG A 301 -0.59 -13.03 13.06
C ARG A 301 -0.55 -11.82 12.12
N GLU A 302 0.63 -11.40 11.70
CA GLU A 302 0.82 -10.24 10.82
C GLU A 302 1.08 -10.66 9.38
N GLU A 303 1.92 -11.67 9.14
CA GLU A 303 2.42 -12.01 7.80
C GLU A 303 2.39 -13.52 7.47
N VAL A 304 2.38 -13.81 6.17
CA VAL A 304 2.72 -15.11 5.58
C VAL A 304 3.90 -14.93 4.64
N VAL A 305 4.89 -15.82 4.75
CA VAL A 305 6.15 -15.73 3.99
C VAL A 305 6.32 -16.97 3.13
N LEU A 306 6.51 -16.74 1.83
CA LEU A 306 6.76 -17.79 0.84
C LEU A 306 8.19 -17.69 0.30
N GLU A 307 8.86 -18.82 0.11
CA GLU A 307 9.96 -18.92 -0.84
C GLU A 307 9.37 -19.08 -2.24
N VAL A 308 9.67 -18.12 -3.11
CA VAL A 308 9.32 -18.16 -4.54
C VAL A 308 10.59 -18.31 -5.35
N ARG A 309 10.66 -19.37 -6.15
CA ARG A 309 11.81 -19.66 -7.01
C ARG A 309 11.49 -19.22 -8.45
N ASN A 310 12.42 -18.50 -9.06
CA ASN A 310 12.41 -18.16 -10.47
C ASN A 310 13.72 -18.62 -11.14
N ALA A 311 13.88 -18.36 -12.44
CA ALA A 311 15.07 -18.77 -13.19
C ALA A 311 16.39 -18.10 -12.71
N ARG A 312 16.28 -17.02 -11.93
CA ARG A 312 17.40 -16.19 -11.46
C ARG A 312 17.75 -16.41 -9.99
N GLY A 313 16.89 -17.07 -9.22
CA GLY A 313 17.14 -17.36 -7.81
C GLY A 313 15.87 -17.59 -6.99
N VAL A 314 16.02 -17.43 -5.67
CA VAL A 314 14.93 -17.54 -4.69
C VAL A 314 14.70 -16.17 -4.08
N LEU A 315 13.43 -15.80 -3.93
CA LEU A 315 12.97 -14.63 -3.20
C LEU A 315 12.14 -15.07 -2.01
N ARG A 316 12.21 -14.31 -0.91
CA ARG A 316 11.24 -14.38 0.17
C ARG A 316 10.13 -13.37 -0.11
N VAL A 317 8.90 -13.83 -0.15
CA VAL A 317 7.75 -13.01 -0.52
C VAL A 317 6.78 -12.97 0.65
N HIS A 318 6.56 -11.76 1.14
CA HIS A 318 5.77 -11.46 2.31
C HIS A 318 4.41 -10.91 1.89
N PHE A 319 3.36 -11.46 2.48
CA PHE A 319 2.00 -10.94 2.36
C PHE A 319 1.43 -10.71 3.75
N PRO A 320 0.56 -9.71 3.96
CA PRO A 320 -0.12 -9.56 5.22
C PRO A 320 -1.13 -10.70 5.41
N ARG A 321 -1.42 -11.08 6.65
CA ARG A 321 -2.45 -12.07 6.98
C ARG A 321 -3.86 -11.55 6.76
N LEU A 322 -4.09 -10.30 7.14
CA LEU A 322 -5.38 -9.66 7.02
C LEU A 322 -5.67 -9.35 5.56
N ASN A 323 -6.86 -9.74 5.09
CA ASN A 323 -7.37 -9.55 3.73
C ASN A 323 -6.66 -10.38 2.64
N PHE A 324 -6.01 -11.46 3.04
CA PHE A 324 -5.39 -12.42 2.15
C PHE A 324 -5.78 -13.83 2.56
N THR A 325 -5.96 -14.67 1.56
CA THR A 325 -6.28 -16.08 1.73
C THR A 325 -5.06 -16.91 1.42
N ILE A 326 -4.82 -17.93 2.26
CA ILE A 326 -3.84 -18.98 2.01
C ILE A 326 -4.62 -20.23 1.60
N THR A 327 -4.34 -20.76 0.41
CA THR A 327 -4.93 -22.02 -0.06
C THR A 327 -3.84 -23.07 -0.23
N SER A 328 -4.06 -24.25 0.34
CA SER A 328 -3.23 -25.41 0.03
C SER A 328 -3.49 -25.82 -1.41
N LYS A 329 -2.44 -26.02 -2.21
CA LYS A 329 -2.58 -26.50 -3.59
C LYS A 329 -3.06 -27.97 -3.64
N ALA A 330 -3.25 -28.63 -2.49
CA ALA A 330 -3.76 -30.00 -2.40
C ALA A 330 -5.25 -30.14 -2.79
N SER A 331 -5.98 -29.05 -3.04
CA SER A 331 -7.40 -29.10 -3.38
C SER A 331 -7.70 -28.38 -4.69
N SER A 332 -7.16 -28.89 -5.79
CA SER A 332 -7.73 -28.67 -7.12
C SER A 332 -7.91 -30.01 -7.83
N LYS A 333 -8.83 -30.83 -7.28
CA LYS A 333 -9.61 -31.84 -8.00
C LYS A 333 -10.92 -32.06 -7.25
N LEU A 334 -12.02 -31.64 -7.86
CA LEU A 334 -13.25 -32.41 -8.06
C LEU A 334 -14.01 -31.78 -9.21
#